data_AF-A0A4Y9Y3K7-F1
#
_entry.id   AF-A0A4Y9Y3K7-F1
#
_cell.length_a   1.000
_cell.length_b   1.000
_cell.length_c   1.000
_cell.angle_alpha   90.00
_cell.angle_beta   90.00
_cell.angle_gamma   90.00
#
_symmetry.space_group_name_H-M   'P 1'
#
loop_
_entity.id
_entity.type
_entity.pdbx_description
1 polymer ?
#
loop_
_entity_poly.entity_id
_entity_poly.type
_entity_poly.pdbx_seq_one_letter_code
_entity_poly.pdbx_strand_id
1 'polypeptide(L)'
;MSRPGASGEGDLTFAPILTDSRANIRLKIYIVRMERLCAYAGSSTGRNPTAKRHELSFLCPTLSIHPNGKVVASFESTLSPSFSALQLSRRVSSVSAHSRALGSMFTRQKVEVSMLQIPLINLHPEPLSRSVSGRSVGDLRYIKGHQDVIRKRTHIDMSKLPTRKIGDTEVTAIGYGAMGIAAYYGPPMPDEDRFKVLDALYERGCTNWDTADIYLDSEELIGKWFKRTGKRDEIFLATKFGFTSPPPRNRTPDGDPVWAREAIERSLKRLGTDHIDLYYLHRPDHTIPIEKSVAAMAEFVKAGKVKYLGLSEVSSATLRRAHAVHPIAVVQVEYSPFTLDIEDPKIGLLKTARELGVKIVAYSPLGRGLLTGQYKGPEEFSADDFRRDIPKFSKENFPKVLKLAADLQKIGERHGATAGQVCLAWILAQGDDFIPIPGTRHIKYLDENLGAVNVKLSPAELEEVRRAAREADVEGDRYPPGIQEGLFRETPAL
;
A
#
# COMPACT_ATOMS: atom_id res chain seq x y z
N MET A 1 72.47 -14.26 -36.53
CA MET A 1 73.09 -14.51 -35.22
C MET A 1 71.99 -14.45 -34.16
N SER A 2 71.92 -15.48 -33.31
CA SER A 2 71.39 -15.50 -31.92
C SER A 2 69.88 -15.37 -31.62
N ARG A 3 69.30 -16.44 -31.05
CA ARG A 3 68.04 -16.55 -30.24
C ARG A 3 68.33 -16.22 -28.73
N PRO A 4 67.39 -16.33 -27.75
CA PRO A 4 65.92 -16.10 -27.63
C PRO A 4 65.47 -15.40 -26.30
N GLY A 5 64.15 -15.17 -26.07
CA GLY A 5 63.55 -14.86 -24.74
C GLY A 5 62.03 -14.57 -24.79
N ALA A 6 61.25 -14.99 -23.78
CA ALA A 6 59.80 -15.29 -23.82
C ALA A 6 58.87 -14.37 -22.99
N SER A 7 57.55 -14.65 -23.09
CA SER A 7 56.38 -14.20 -22.27
C SER A 7 55.77 -12.83 -22.63
N GLY A 8 54.45 -12.59 -22.68
CA GLY A 8 53.23 -13.35 -22.37
C GLY A 8 52.02 -12.38 -22.43
N GLU A 9 50.81 -12.94 -22.44
CA GLU A 9 49.47 -12.30 -22.35
C GLU A 9 48.87 -11.69 -23.63
N GLY A 10 47.84 -12.37 -24.15
CA GLY A 10 46.97 -11.92 -25.22
C GLY A 10 45.56 -11.66 -24.70
N ASP A 11 45.02 -10.50 -25.08
CA ASP A 11 43.65 -10.03 -24.85
C ASP A 11 42.60 -10.96 -25.48
N LEU A 12 41.51 -11.24 -24.75
CA LEU A 12 40.30 -11.87 -25.27
C LEU A 12 39.10 -10.92 -25.12
N THR A 13 38.72 -10.32 -26.24
CA THR A 13 37.44 -9.64 -26.47
C THR A 13 36.27 -10.63 -26.47
N PHE A 14 35.22 -10.38 -25.67
CA PHE A 14 33.96 -11.11 -25.71
C PHE A 14 32.94 -10.44 -26.65
N ALA A 15 32.42 -11.17 -27.63
CA ALA A 15 31.24 -10.81 -28.42
C ALA A 15 29.97 -11.44 -27.81
N PRO A 16 28.81 -10.74 -27.81
CA PRO A 16 27.58 -11.25 -27.21
C PRO A 16 26.73 -12.07 -28.20
N ILE A 17 26.25 -13.25 -27.78
CA ILE A 17 25.28 -14.07 -28.53
C ILE A 17 24.00 -14.24 -27.67
N LEU A 18 22.84 -14.06 -28.33
CA LEU A 18 21.43 -14.34 -27.95
C LEU A 18 20.57 -13.15 -27.45
N THR A 19 20.00 -12.44 -28.43
CA THR A 19 18.88 -11.50 -28.31
C THR A 19 17.54 -12.16 -28.69
N ASP A 20 16.84 -12.78 -27.74
CA ASP A 20 15.38 -12.99 -27.88
C ASP A 20 14.67 -12.75 -26.53
N SER A 21 13.95 -11.62 -26.46
CA SER A 21 13.27 -11.13 -25.26
C SER A 21 12.00 -11.92 -24.92
N ARG A 22 11.39 -12.64 -25.87
CA ARG A 22 10.13 -13.38 -25.65
C ARG A 22 10.35 -14.72 -24.94
N ALA A 23 11.44 -15.41 -25.26
CA ALA A 23 11.84 -16.65 -24.55
C ALA A 23 12.15 -16.38 -23.07
N ASN A 24 12.81 -15.24 -22.80
CA ASN A 24 13.18 -14.80 -21.46
C ASN A 24 11.95 -14.48 -20.57
N ILE A 25 10.87 -13.96 -21.16
CA ILE A 25 9.61 -13.67 -20.43
C ILE A 25 8.86 -14.96 -20.10
N ARG A 26 8.78 -15.91 -21.06
CA ARG A 26 8.09 -17.19 -20.85
C ARG A 26 8.75 -18.05 -19.78
N LEU A 27 10.08 -18.08 -19.74
CA LEU A 27 10.84 -18.82 -18.72
C LEU A 27 10.63 -18.22 -17.31
N LYS A 28 10.60 -16.89 -17.20
CA LYS A 28 10.34 -16.17 -15.92
C LYS A 28 8.94 -16.41 -15.38
N ILE A 29 7.92 -16.39 -16.23
CA ILE A 29 6.53 -16.71 -15.83
C ILE A 29 6.45 -18.15 -15.29
N TYR A 30 7.24 -19.07 -15.85
CA TYR A 30 7.22 -20.48 -15.46
C TYR A 30 7.86 -20.72 -14.09
N ILE A 31 8.98 -20.04 -13.78
CA ILE A 31 9.69 -20.13 -12.48
C ILE A 31 8.81 -19.61 -11.34
N VAL A 32 8.18 -18.43 -11.50
CA VAL A 32 7.29 -17.84 -10.49
C VAL A 32 6.07 -18.74 -10.22
N ARG A 33 5.60 -19.48 -11.23
CA ARG A 33 4.47 -20.40 -11.09
C ARG A 33 4.86 -21.68 -10.33
N MET A 34 6.10 -22.14 -10.45
CA MET A 34 6.63 -23.29 -9.72
C MET A 34 6.80 -22.99 -8.23
N GLU A 35 7.32 -21.81 -7.86
CA GLU A 35 7.45 -21.40 -6.44
C GLU A 35 6.09 -21.37 -5.74
N ARG A 36 5.03 -20.90 -6.42
CA ARG A 36 3.66 -20.89 -5.87
C ARG A 36 3.06 -22.29 -5.70
N LEU A 37 3.35 -23.22 -6.61
CA LEU A 37 2.90 -24.62 -6.49
C LEU A 37 3.58 -25.34 -5.32
N CYS A 38 4.87 -25.09 -5.09
CA CYS A 38 5.59 -25.62 -3.95
C CYS A 38 5.07 -25.05 -2.61
N ALA A 39 4.73 -23.76 -2.57
CA ALA A 39 4.13 -23.13 -1.38
C ALA A 39 2.73 -23.69 -1.07
N TYR A 40 1.93 -24.01 -2.09
CA TYR A 40 0.59 -24.56 -1.91
C TYR A 40 0.59 -25.97 -1.29
N ALA A 41 1.54 -26.82 -1.71
CA ALA A 41 1.70 -28.17 -1.16
C ALA A 41 2.09 -28.18 0.34
N GLY A 42 2.74 -27.13 0.83
CA GLY A 42 3.06 -26.95 2.25
C GLY A 42 1.89 -26.53 3.14
N SER A 43 0.81 -26.00 2.56
CA SER A 43 -0.35 -25.50 3.31
C SER A 43 -1.46 -26.55 3.54
N SER A 44 -1.47 -27.65 2.77
CA SER A 44 -2.53 -28.66 2.80
C SER A 44 -2.33 -29.77 3.84
N THR A 45 -1.26 -29.76 4.63
CA THR A 45 -1.05 -30.72 5.73
C THR A 45 -1.64 -30.16 7.04
N GLY A 46 -2.96 -30.10 7.12
CA GLY A 46 -3.66 -29.63 8.32
C GLY A 46 -4.95 -30.41 8.55
N ARG A 47 -4.84 -31.62 9.12
CA ARG A 47 -5.90 -32.35 9.85
C ARG A 47 -5.36 -33.67 10.45
N ASN A 48 -4.50 -33.59 11.46
CA ASN A 48 -4.39 -34.66 12.47
C ASN A 48 -3.61 -34.16 13.71
N PRO A 49 -4.17 -34.12 14.94
CA PRO A 49 -3.52 -33.49 16.09
C PRO A 49 -2.41 -34.32 16.79
N THR A 50 -2.03 -35.50 16.30
CA THR A 50 -1.14 -36.43 17.05
C THR A 50 0.14 -36.87 16.33
N ALA A 51 0.48 -36.29 15.17
CA ALA A 51 1.75 -36.60 14.49
C ALA A 51 2.89 -35.71 15.02
N LYS A 52 3.91 -36.31 15.65
CA LYS A 52 5.18 -35.66 16.03
C LYS A 52 5.74 -34.85 14.86
N ARG A 53 6.09 -33.59 15.10
CA ARG A 53 6.79 -32.72 14.14
C ARG A 53 8.13 -33.37 13.77
N HIS A 54 8.19 -33.98 12.58
CA HIS A 54 9.46 -34.15 11.87
C HIS A 54 9.61 -32.94 10.96
N GLU A 55 10.68 -32.17 11.15
CA GLU A 55 11.05 -31.06 10.27
C GLU A 55 11.25 -31.58 8.84
N LEU A 56 10.32 -31.25 7.94
CA LEU A 56 10.49 -31.44 6.51
C LEU A 56 11.50 -30.41 6.00
N SER A 57 12.76 -30.81 5.89
CA SER A 57 13.77 -30.07 5.13
C SER A 57 13.51 -30.31 3.64
N PHE A 58 12.67 -29.47 3.02
CA PHE A 58 12.49 -29.51 1.57
C PHE A 58 13.70 -28.90 0.87
N LEU A 59 14.51 -29.74 0.23
CA LEU A 59 15.55 -29.31 -0.71
C LEU A 59 14.91 -28.61 -1.92
N CYS A 60 15.45 -27.44 -2.31
CA CYS A 60 15.05 -26.76 -3.54
C CYS A 60 15.17 -27.72 -4.74
N PRO A 61 14.17 -27.76 -5.66
CA PRO A 61 14.26 -28.62 -6.83
C PRO A 61 15.42 -28.21 -7.73
N THR A 62 16.12 -29.19 -8.28
CA THR A 62 17.09 -28.94 -9.35
C THR A 62 16.36 -28.99 -10.69
N LEU A 63 16.46 -27.90 -11.47
CA LEU A 63 15.88 -27.82 -12.82
C LEU A 63 16.96 -28.14 -13.85
N SER A 64 16.63 -28.99 -14.82
CA SER A 64 17.49 -29.33 -15.96
C SER A 64 16.71 -29.24 -17.26
N ILE A 65 17.38 -28.80 -18.33
CA ILE A 65 16.81 -28.71 -19.67
C ILE A 65 17.52 -29.75 -20.53
N HIS A 66 16.77 -30.74 -21.01
CA HIS A 66 17.30 -31.77 -21.91
C HIS A 66 17.50 -31.21 -23.33
N PRO A 67 18.43 -31.80 -24.13
CA PRO A 67 18.68 -31.40 -25.51
C PRO A 67 17.44 -31.43 -26.43
N ASN A 68 16.41 -32.19 -26.07
CA ASN A 68 15.13 -32.26 -26.79
C ASN A 68 14.10 -31.19 -26.33
N GLY A 69 14.53 -30.20 -25.54
CA GLY A 69 13.67 -29.12 -25.05
C GLY A 69 12.82 -29.47 -23.82
N LYS A 70 12.95 -30.67 -23.26
CA LYS A 70 12.21 -31.04 -22.04
C LYS A 70 12.82 -30.40 -20.81
N VAL A 71 11.99 -29.73 -20.00
CA VAL A 71 12.37 -29.23 -18.68
C VAL A 71 11.99 -30.30 -17.63
N VAL A 72 12.99 -30.74 -16.87
CA VAL A 72 12.82 -31.76 -15.83
C VAL A 72 13.13 -31.13 -14.48
N ALA A 73 12.18 -31.24 -13.54
CA ALA A 73 12.39 -30.92 -12.13
C ALA A 73 12.70 -32.21 -11.37
N SER A 74 13.81 -32.22 -10.64
CA SER A 74 14.23 -33.33 -9.79
C SER A 74 14.09 -32.97 -8.31
N PHE A 75 13.54 -33.91 -7.53
CA PHE A 75 13.38 -33.81 -6.08
C PHE A 75 14.10 -34.99 -5.40
N GLU A 76 14.81 -34.73 -4.30
CA GLU A 76 15.30 -35.76 -3.39
C GLU A 76 14.41 -35.79 -2.15
N SER A 77 13.92 -36.99 -1.79
CA SER A 77 13.12 -37.22 -0.59
C SER A 77 13.59 -38.47 0.14
N THR A 78 13.42 -38.47 1.47
CA THR A 78 13.71 -39.58 2.39
C THR A 78 12.44 -40.35 2.82
N LEU A 79 11.27 -40.05 2.23
CA LEU A 79 9.98 -40.64 2.64
C LEU A 79 9.52 -41.83 1.78
N SER A 80 8.71 -42.70 2.39
CA SER A 80 8.14 -43.94 1.86
C SER A 80 7.20 -43.76 0.64
N PRO A 81 7.08 -44.75 -0.27
CA PRO A 81 6.53 -44.59 -1.63
C PRO A 81 5.04 -44.21 -1.74
N SER A 82 4.27 -44.26 -0.66
CA SER A 82 2.81 -44.16 -0.71
C SER A 82 2.22 -42.75 -0.54
N PHE A 83 3.05 -41.70 -0.38
CA PHE A 83 2.54 -40.35 -0.07
C PHE A 83 2.74 -39.28 -1.16
N SER A 84 3.57 -39.52 -2.19
CA SER A 84 4.01 -38.44 -3.11
C SER A 84 3.29 -38.39 -4.47
N ALA A 85 2.35 -39.29 -4.75
CA ALA A 85 1.81 -39.44 -6.11
C ALA A 85 0.39 -38.84 -6.34
N LEU A 86 -0.30 -38.32 -5.32
CA LEU A 86 -1.76 -38.08 -5.43
C LEU A 86 -2.24 -36.62 -5.53
N GLN A 87 -1.40 -35.60 -5.74
CA GLN A 87 -1.88 -34.20 -5.86
C GLN A 87 -1.41 -33.39 -7.09
N LEU A 88 -0.79 -34.04 -8.09
CA LEU A 88 -0.31 -33.34 -9.30
C LEU A 88 -1.02 -33.83 -10.59
N SER A 89 -2.33 -34.04 -10.57
CA SER A 89 -3.10 -34.40 -11.78
C SER A 89 -3.83 -33.18 -12.35
N ARG A 90 -3.18 -32.56 -13.35
CA ARG A 90 -3.79 -31.87 -14.52
C ARG A 90 -2.76 -31.25 -15.49
N ARG A 91 -1.44 -31.29 -15.19
CA ARG A 91 -0.39 -30.70 -16.07
C ARG A 91 0.95 -31.48 -16.15
N VAL A 92 0.99 -32.73 -15.71
CA VAL A 92 2.20 -33.58 -15.76
C VAL A 92 2.05 -34.60 -16.89
N SER A 93 3.08 -34.76 -17.73
CA SER A 93 3.07 -35.74 -18.83
C SER A 93 3.61 -37.11 -18.42
N SER A 94 4.52 -37.18 -17.44
CA SER A 94 4.97 -38.44 -16.82
C SER A 94 5.71 -38.19 -15.50
N VAL A 95 5.67 -39.18 -14.60
CA VAL A 95 6.46 -39.23 -13.35
C VAL A 95 7.30 -40.50 -13.35
N SER A 96 8.60 -40.41 -13.10
CA SER A 96 9.49 -41.56 -12.91
C SER A 96 10.24 -41.46 -11.58
N ALA A 97 10.27 -42.55 -10.82
CA ALA A 97 10.97 -42.63 -9.55
C ALA A 97 12.10 -43.67 -9.64
N HIS A 98 13.31 -43.27 -9.27
CA HIS A 98 14.48 -44.16 -9.22
C HIS A 98 14.96 -44.28 -7.77
N SER A 99 15.07 -45.51 -7.27
CA SER A 99 15.61 -45.82 -5.94
C SER A 99 17.04 -46.37 -6.05
N ARG A 100 17.93 -45.91 -5.16
CA ARG A 100 19.24 -46.54 -4.92
C ARG A 100 19.32 -46.95 -3.45
N ALA A 101 19.60 -48.23 -3.19
CA ALA A 101 19.89 -48.70 -1.84
C ALA A 101 21.32 -48.30 -1.44
N LEU A 102 21.46 -47.60 -0.32
CA LEU A 102 22.75 -47.26 0.29
C LEU A 102 22.76 -47.84 1.72
N GLY A 103 22.96 -49.15 1.83
CA GLY A 103 23.09 -49.82 3.14
C GLY A 103 21.84 -49.78 4.02
N SER A 104 21.93 -50.44 5.18
CA SER A 104 20.80 -51.05 5.89
C SER A 104 19.81 -50.14 6.62
N MET A 105 19.81 -48.82 6.46
CA MET A 105 18.79 -47.98 7.15
C MET A 105 18.24 -46.75 6.41
N PHE A 106 18.65 -46.43 5.17
CA PHE A 106 18.05 -45.30 4.45
C PHE A 106 17.95 -45.52 2.93
N THR A 107 16.76 -45.37 2.36
CA THR A 107 16.53 -45.29 0.91
C THR A 107 16.46 -43.81 0.49
N ARG A 108 17.37 -43.37 -0.41
CA ARG A 108 17.21 -42.09 -1.12
C ARG A 108 16.43 -42.34 -2.41
N GLN A 109 15.37 -41.58 -2.63
CA GLN A 109 14.61 -41.62 -3.88
C GLN A 109 14.79 -40.32 -4.66
N LYS A 110 15.07 -40.46 -5.95
CA LYS A 110 15.03 -39.36 -6.92
C LYS A 110 13.70 -39.44 -7.66
N VAL A 111 12.87 -38.40 -7.53
CA VAL A 111 11.60 -38.28 -8.26
C VAL A 111 11.80 -37.27 -9.39
N GLU A 112 11.53 -37.69 -10.62
CA GLU A 112 11.62 -36.87 -11.82
C GLU A 112 10.22 -36.63 -12.38
N VAL A 113 9.87 -35.36 -12.57
CA VAL A 113 8.58 -34.93 -13.12
C VAL A 113 8.82 -34.29 -14.48
N SER A 114 8.24 -34.87 -15.53
CA SER A 114 8.27 -34.32 -16.89
C SER A 114 6.99 -33.54 -17.17
N MET A 115 7.13 -32.29 -17.65
CA MET A 115 6.00 -31.41 -18.01
C MET A 115 5.83 -31.33 -19.54
N LEU A 116 4.60 -31.09 -20.00
CA LEU A 116 4.17 -31.08 -21.41
C LEU A 116 5.08 -30.25 -22.34
N GLN A 117 5.34 -30.83 -23.51
CA GLN A 117 6.23 -30.35 -24.58
C GLN A 117 5.73 -29.02 -25.18
N ILE A 118 6.58 -27.99 -25.18
CA ILE A 118 6.35 -26.76 -25.95
C ILE A 118 7.06 -26.93 -27.29
N PRO A 119 6.41 -26.68 -28.45
CA PRO A 119 7.09 -26.74 -29.74
C PRO A 119 8.18 -25.65 -29.80
N LEU A 120 9.44 -26.10 -29.86
CA LEU A 120 10.59 -25.26 -30.18
C LEU A 120 10.60 -25.06 -31.69
N ILE A 121 10.16 -23.89 -32.17
CA ILE A 121 10.40 -23.50 -33.56
C ILE A 121 11.82 -22.94 -33.63
N ASN A 122 12.66 -23.64 -34.41
CA ASN A 122 13.99 -23.27 -34.92
C ASN A 122 15.05 -22.83 -33.91
N LEU A 123 15.76 -23.81 -33.34
CA LEU A 123 17.15 -23.65 -32.94
C LEU A 123 17.93 -24.89 -33.45
N HIS A 124 18.85 -24.68 -34.38
CA HIS A 124 19.77 -25.72 -34.86
C HIS A 124 20.73 -26.14 -33.73
N PRO A 125 20.99 -27.46 -33.54
CA PRO A 125 21.95 -27.92 -32.56
C PRO A 125 23.34 -28.09 -33.19
N GLU A 126 24.36 -27.49 -32.57
CA GLU A 126 25.76 -27.86 -32.73
C GLU A 126 26.25 -28.44 -31.39
N PRO A 127 26.92 -29.62 -31.35
CA PRO A 127 27.27 -30.28 -30.10
C PRO A 127 28.66 -29.86 -29.60
N LEU A 128 28.75 -29.29 -28.41
CA LEU A 128 30.01 -29.18 -27.68
C LEU A 128 30.07 -30.23 -26.58
N SER A 129 30.76 -31.33 -26.89
CA SER A 129 31.27 -32.28 -25.91
C SER A 129 32.48 -31.69 -25.19
N ARG A 130 32.44 -31.59 -23.85
CA ARG A 130 33.63 -31.74 -23.00
C ARG A 130 33.25 -31.89 -21.52
N SER A 131 33.71 -32.99 -20.95
CA SER A 131 33.72 -33.30 -19.52
C SER A 131 34.75 -32.45 -18.79
N VAL A 132 34.41 -31.86 -17.65
CA VAL A 132 35.39 -31.42 -16.66
C VAL A 132 34.96 -31.89 -15.27
N SER A 133 35.76 -32.79 -14.72
CA SER A 133 35.77 -33.22 -13.33
C SER A 133 36.61 -32.28 -12.47
N GLY A 134 36.16 -31.95 -11.26
CA GLY A 134 37.05 -31.65 -10.14
C GLY A 134 37.07 -30.21 -9.59
N ARG A 135 36.46 -30.08 -8.40
CA ARG A 135 36.83 -29.27 -7.22
C ARG A 135 37.02 -27.72 -7.29
N SER A 136 36.20 -27.10 -6.44
CA SER A 136 36.53 -26.16 -5.35
C SER A 136 36.31 -24.65 -5.56
N VAL A 137 35.46 -24.13 -4.67
CA VAL A 137 35.50 -22.80 -4.02
C VAL A 137 35.62 -21.59 -4.96
N GLY A 138 34.47 -21.17 -5.52
CA GLY A 138 34.37 -19.92 -6.28
C GLY A 138 32.99 -19.22 -6.29
N ASP A 139 31.91 -19.85 -5.81
CA ASP A 139 30.54 -19.44 -6.13
C ASP A 139 29.81 -18.60 -5.06
N LEU A 140 30.52 -17.73 -4.35
CA LEU A 140 29.88 -16.70 -3.50
C LEU A 140 29.74 -15.33 -4.19
N ARG A 141 30.34 -15.13 -5.37
CA ARG A 141 30.20 -13.89 -6.15
C ARG A 141 29.03 -13.90 -7.13
N TYR A 142 28.49 -15.07 -7.48
CA TYR A 142 27.40 -15.20 -8.45
C TYR A 142 26.00 -14.97 -7.84
N ILE A 143 25.84 -15.22 -6.52
CA ILE A 143 24.57 -15.05 -5.80
C ILE A 143 24.27 -13.57 -5.52
N LYS A 144 25.31 -12.72 -5.38
CA LYS A 144 25.13 -11.27 -5.15
C LYS A 144 24.61 -10.57 -6.42
N GLY A 145 25.11 -10.96 -7.60
CA GLY A 145 24.67 -10.41 -8.89
C GLY A 145 23.23 -10.77 -9.27
N HIS A 146 22.71 -11.91 -8.83
CA HIS A 146 21.32 -12.31 -9.11
C HIS A 146 20.29 -11.63 -8.21
N GLN A 147 20.64 -11.26 -6.97
CA GLN A 147 19.78 -10.41 -6.15
C GLN A 147 19.66 -8.99 -6.72
N ASP A 148 20.71 -8.46 -7.33
CA ASP A 148 20.68 -7.14 -7.99
C ASP A 148 19.90 -7.15 -9.32
N VAL A 149 19.85 -8.28 -10.03
CA VAL A 149 19.06 -8.43 -11.26
C VAL A 149 17.58 -8.69 -11.00
N ILE A 150 17.22 -9.29 -9.85
CA ILE A 150 15.82 -9.40 -9.41
C ILE A 150 15.32 -8.06 -8.82
N ARG A 151 16.18 -7.30 -8.13
CA ARG A 151 15.88 -5.90 -7.75
C ARG A 151 15.61 -5.00 -8.96
N LYS A 152 16.25 -5.26 -10.09
CA LYS A 152 16.14 -4.44 -11.32
C LYS A 152 14.86 -4.58 -12.16
N ARG A 153 13.86 -5.36 -11.75
CA ARG A 153 12.58 -5.46 -12.50
C ARG A 153 11.30 -5.25 -11.68
N THR A 154 11.44 -4.75 -10.46
CA THR A 154 10.38 -4.04 -9.71
C THR A 154 10.88 -2.71 -9.16
N HIS A 155 11.94 -2.14 -9.75
CA HIS A 155 12.20 -0.72 -9.58
C HIS A 155 11.04 0.01 -10.24
N ILE A 156 10.08 0.44 -9.41
CA ILE A 156 9.41 1.69 -9.65
C ILE A 156 10.54 2.67 -9.95
N ASP A 157 10.52 3.30 -11.12
CA ASP A 157 11.33 4.47 -11.35
C ASP A 157 10.79 5.55 -10.42
N MET A 158 11.31 5.57 -9.18
CA MET A 158 10.99 6.51 -8.10
C MET A 158 11.56 7.90 -8.42
N SER A 159 11.50 8.31 -9.69
CA SER A 159 11.32 9.71 -10.05
C SER A 159 10.35 10.33 -9.04
N LYS A 160 10.78 11.45 -8.43
CA LYS A 160 10.10 12.15 -7.33
C LYS A 160 8.58 12.02 -7.50
N LEU A 161 7.88 11.45 -6.50
CA LEU A 161 6.42 11.31 -6.55
C LEU A 161 5.79 12.63 -7.04
N PRO A 162 4.76 12.60 -7.90
CA PRO A 162 4.13 13.81 -8.39
C PRO A 162 3.75 14.71 -7.22
N THR A 163 4.00 16.00 -7.35
CA THR A 163 3.70 16.95 -6.29
C THR A 163 2.36 17.67 -6.52
N ARG A 164 1.82 18.21 -5.45
CA ARG A 164 0.72 19.16 -5.37
C ARG A 164 1.16 20.33 -4.49
N LYS A 165 0.35 21.38 -4.45
CA LYS A 165 0.62 22.55 -3.60
C LYS A 165 -0.40 22.67 -2.48
N ILE A 166 0.09 22.86 -1.25
CA ILE A 166 -0.67 23.39 -0.12
C ILE A 166 -0.04 24.74 0.24
N GLY A 167 -0.79 25.82 0.04
CA GLY A 167 -0.20 27.16 -0.06
C GLY A 167 0.89 27.16 -1.14
N ASP A 168 2.10 27.56 -0.76
CA ASP A 168 3.27 27.55 -1.63
C ASP A 168 4.19 26.33 -1.44
N THR A 169 3.84 25.41 -0.55
CA THR A 169 4.66 24.22 -0.28
C THR A 169 4.30 23.08 -1.23
N GLU A 170 5.32 22.49 -1.85
CA GLU A 170 5.17 21.21 -2.56
C GLU A 170 4.96 20.06 -1.58
N VAL A 171 3.91 19.28 -1.79
CA VAL A 171 3.62 18.05 -1.05
C VAL A 171 3.42 16.90 -2.03
N THR A 172 3.62 15.65 -1.61
CA THR A 172 3.30 14.51 -2.46
C THR A 172 1.81 14.45 -2.79
N ALA A 173 1.48 14.15 -4.05
CA ALA A 173 0.10 14.10 -4.54
C ALA A 173 -0.75 13.04 -3.82
N ILE A 174 -0.11 11.97 -3.35
CA ILE A 174 -0.68 11.03 -2.40
C ILE A 174 0.07 11.23 -1.08
N GLY A 175 -0.66 11.53 0.00
CA GLY A 175 -0.12 11.58 1.35
C GLY A 175 -0.40 10.29 2.13
N TYR A 176 -0.11 10.32 3.43
CA TYR A 176 -0.30 9.19 4.33
C TYR A 176 -1.19 9.56 5.53
N GLY A 177 -2.30 8.85 5.69
CA GLY A 177 -3.13 8.95 6.88
C GLY A 177 -2.66 8.02 8.00
N ALA A 178 -2.13 8.57 9.08
CA ALA A 178 -1.53 7.85 10.21
C ALA A 178 -2.55 7.34 11.24
N MET A 179 -3.86 7.44 10.97
CA MET A 179 -4.89 6.92 11.87
C MET A 179 -4.74 5.41 12.06
N GLY A 180 -4.69 4.64 10.97
CA GLY A 180 -4.73 3.17 11.04
C GLY A 180 -3.50 2.53 11.69
N ILE A 181 -2.35 3.21 11.74
CA ILE A 181 -1.15 2.70 12.41
C ILE A 181 -1.20 2.87 13.94
N ALA A 182 -2.14 3.66 14.45
CA ALA A 182 -2.30 3.95 15.86
C ALA A 182 -3.68 3.56 16.43
N ALA A 183 -4.77 3.71 15.68
CA ALA A 183 -6.13 3.70 16.21
C ALA A 183 -7.21 3.11 15.27
N TYR A 184 -8.37 2.83 15.86
CA TYR A 184 -9.69 2.56 15.25
C TYR A 184 -9.89 1.34 14.33
N TYR A 185 -8.83 0.73 13.81
CA TYR A 185 -8.90 -0.49 12.98
C TYR A 185 -8.16 -1.67 13.64
N GLY A 186 -8.49 -1.89 14.91
CA GLY A 186 -7.89 -2.92 15.77
C GLY A 186 -6.63 -2.46 16.53
N PRO A 187 -6.01 -3.36 17.33
CA PRO A 187 -4.90 -3.01 18.21
C PRO A 187 -3.64 -2.59 17.43
N PRO A 188 -2.85 -1.60 17.91
CA PRO A 188 -1.63 -1.17 17.24
C PRO A 188 -0.54 -2.26 17.24
N MET A 189 0.36 -2.18 16.26
CA MET A 189 1.56 -3.03 16.21
C MET A 189 2.60 -2.52 17.22
N PRO A 190 3.59 -3.34 17.61
CA PRO A 190 4.75 -2.84 18.34
C PRO A 190 5.44 -1.67 17.60
N ASP A 191 6.01 -0.73 18.35
CA ASP A 191 6.67 0.48 17.80
C ASP A 191 7.67 0.13 16.69
N GLU A 192 8.50 -0.89 16.86
CA GLU A 192 9.51 -1.30 15.86
C GLU A 192 8.90 -1.67 14.50
N ASP A 193 7.73 -2.30 14.47
CA ASP A 193 7.05 -2.62 13.22
C ASP A 193 6.34 -1.41 12.61
N ARG A 194 5.80 -0.53 13.47
CA ARG A 194 5.21 0.75 13.02
C ARG A 194 6.28 1.67 12.42
N PHE A 195 7.45 1.70 13.03
CA PHE A 195 8.61 2.42 12.54
C PHE A 195 9.08 1.96 11.17
N LYS A 196 9.10 0.64 10.90
CA LYS A 196 9.42 0.13 9.56
C LYS A 196 8.46 0.67 8.49
N VAL A 197 7.20 0.92 8.84
CA VAL A 197 6.22 1.53 7.92
C VAL A 197 6.54 3.00 7.67
N LEU A 198 6.89 3.76 8.71
CA LEU A 198 7.30 5.17 8.60
C LEU A 198 8.62 5.33 7.84
N ASP A 199 9.60 4.46 8.11
CA ASP A 199 10.85 4.38 7.34
C ASP A 199 10.54 4.10 5.88
N ALA A 200 9.65 3.13 5.61
CA ALA A 200 9.26 2.80 4.25
C ALA A 200 8.59 3.97 3.52
N LEU A 201 7.66 4.69 4.18
CA LEU A 201 7.01 5.90 3.67
C LEU A 201 8.04 6.92 3.20
N TYR A 202 8.98 7.26 4.09
CA TYR A 202 10.03 8.21 3.80
C TYR A 202 10.95 7.73 2.66
N GLU A 203 11.42 6.48 2.69
CA GLU A 203 12.26 5.90 1.63
C GLU A 203 11.59 5.91 0.26
N ARG A 204 10.25 5.86 0.23
CA ARG A 204 9.44 5.93 -1.00
C ARG A 204 9.09 7.37 -1.38
N GLY A 205 9.66 8.36 -0.71
CA GLY A 205 9.46 9.78 -0.96
C GLY A 205 8.08 10.29 -0.56
N CYS A 206 7.26 9.51 0.18
CA CYS A 206 5.98 9.98 0.70
C CYS A 206 6.23 10.82 1.95
N THR A 207 6.22 12.14 1.80
CA THR A 207 6.59 13.10 2.84
C THR A 207 5.42 13.96 3.32
N ASN A 208 4.19 13.73 2.86
CA ASN A 208 2.98 14.41 3.33
C ASN A 208 2.23 13.51 4.32
N TRP A 209 2.40 13.73 5.62
CA TRP A 209 1.88 12.86 6.68
C TRP A 209 0.79 13.56 7.48
N ASP A 210 -0.36 12.89 7.62
CA ASP A 210 -1.55 13.38 8.32
C ASP A 210 -1.81 12.53 9.57
N THR A 211 -1.84 13.18 10.74
CA THR A 211 -2.20 12.59 12.03
C THR A 211 -3.24 13.45 12.76
N ALA A 212 -3.56 13.15 14.03
CA ALA A 212 -4.43 13.96 14.89
C ALA A 212 -4.20 13.62 16.37
N ASP A 213 -4.49 14.57 17.27
CA ASP A 213 -4.41 14.41 18.72
C ASP A 213 -5.31 13.31 19.30
N ILE A 214 -6.39 12.97 18.58
CA ILE A 214 -7.39 11.95 18.92
C ILE A 214 -6.98 10.55 18.44
N TYR A 215 -5.90 10.42 17.66
CA TYR A 215 -5.43 9.14 17.12
C TYR A 215 -4.54 8.40 18.12
N LEU A 216 -5.03 8.18 19.35
CA LEU A 216 -4.32 7.50 20.43
C LEU A 216 -2.87 7.99 20.57
N ASP A 217 -1.87 7.16 20.27
CA ASP A 217 -0.44 7.45 20.39
C ASP A 217 0.23 7.87 19.07
N SER A 218 -0.54 8.26 18.04
CA SER A 218 -0.01 8.55 16.70
C SER A 218 0.97 9.73 16.68
N GLU A 219 0.66 10.82 17.40
CA GLU A 219 1.57 11.96 17.52
C GLU A 219 2.86 11.57 18.26
N GLU A 220 2.75 10.82 19.36
CA GLU A 220 3.90 10.33 20.11
C GLU A 220 4.77 9.37 19.29
N LEU A 221 4.15 8.48 18.50
CA LEU A 221 4.86 7.56 17.60
C LEU A 221 5.65 8.32 16.53
N ILE A 222 5.03 9.30 15.87
CA ILE A 222 5.68 10.13 14.87
C ILE A 222 6.80 10.96 15.51
N GLY A 223 6.58 11.50 16.70
CA GLY A 223 7.62 12.23 17.45
C GLY A 223 8.82 11.37 17.83
N LYS A 224 8.59 10.11 18.25
CA LYS A 224 9.69 9.14 18.44
C LYS A 224 10.43 8.88 17.14
N TRP A 225 9.74 8.78 16.01
CA TRP A 225 10.37 8.59 14.70
C TRP A 225 11.23 9.81 14.32
N PHE A 226 10.75 11.03 14.53
CA PHE A 226 11.56 12.24 14.33
C PHE A 226 12.80 12.26 15.21
N LYS A 227 12.65 12.00 16.51
CA LYS A 227 13.79 11.92 17.43
C LYS A 227 14.84 10.90 16.99
N ARG A 228 14.39 9.76 16.47
CA ARG A 228 15.26 8.67 16.02
C ARG A 228 15.99 9.00 14.72
N THR A 229 15.35 9.72 13.80
CA THR A 229 15.85 9.89 12.43
C THR A 229 16.42 11.28 12.13
N GLY A 230 16.03 12.31 12.89
CA GLY A 230 16.37 13.71 12.64
C GLY A 230 15.64 14.35 11.45
N LYS A 231 14.64 13.67 10.87
CA LYS A 231 14.03 14.03 9.57
C LYS A 231 12.75 14.87 9.67
N ARG A 232 12.55 15.60 10.76
CA ARG A 232 11.34 16.42 10.96
C ARG A 232 11.13 17.41 9.82
N ASP A 233 12.18 18.11 9.41
CA ASP A 233 12.12 19.20 8.42
C ASP A 233 11.91 18.70 6.98
N GLU A 234 12.01 17.38 6.75
CA GLU A 234 11.75 16.75 5.45
C GLU A 234 10.31 16.25 5.29
N ILE A 235 9.52 16.27 6.37
CA ILE A 235 8.13 15.83 6.38
C ILE A 235 7.21 17.04 6.45
N PHE A 236 6.30 17.15 5.50
CA PHE A 236 5.14 18.02 5.62
C PHE A 236 4.16 17.38 6.61
N LEU A 237 4.13 17.91 7.83
CA LEU A 237 3.37 17.34 8.94
C LEU A 237 2.03 18.05 9.14
N ALA A 238 0.96 17.28 8.98
CA ALA A 238 -0.41 17.66 9.29
C ALA A 238 -0.84 17.03 10.63
N THR A 239 -1.36 17.83 11.56
CA THR A 239 -2.07 17.32 12.75
C THR A 239 -3.30 18.17 13.06
N LYS A 240 -4.14 17.71 13.99
CA LYS A 240 -5.47 18.29 14.25
C LYS A 240 -5.78 18.32 15.73
N PHE A 241 -6.58 19.31 16.10
CA PHE A 241 -7.30 19.37 17.38
C PHE A 241 -8.80 19.51 17.15
N GLY A 242 -9.57 19.48 18.22
CA GLY A 242 -11.00 19.79 18.16
C GLY A 242 -11.86 18.85 18.98
N PHE A 243 -11.25 18.01 19.82
CA PHE A 243 -11.93 17.15 20.77
C PHE A 243 -11.28 17.29 22.14
N THR A 244 -12.07 17.45 23.19
CA THR A 244 -11.55 17.71 24.55
C THR A 244 -10.89 16.50 25.22
N SER A 245 -11.10 15.28 24.71
CA SER A 245 -10.44 14.08 25.23
C SER A 245 -10.34 12.94 24.21
N PRO A 246 -9.30 12.10 24.29
CA PRO A 246 -9.22 10.85 23.55
C PRO A 246 -10.27 9.84 24.03
N PRO A 247 -10.68 8.89 23.17
CA PRO A 247 -11.60 7.83 23.56
C PRO A 247 -11.07 7.05 24.78
N PRO A 248 -11.95 6.56 25.66
CA PRO A 248 -13.41 6.56 25.55
C PRO A 248 -14.09 7.82 26.11
N ARG A 249 -13.33 8.85 26.52
CA ARG A 249 -13.90 10.07 27.11
C ARG A 249 -14.54 10.95 26.04
N ASN A 250 -15.52 11.75 26.46
CA ASN A 250 -16.41 12.59 25.66
C ASN A 250 -15.74 13.14 24.39
N ARG A 251 -16.21 12.70 23.22
CA ARG A 251 -15.80 13.20 21.90
C ARG A 251 -16.56 14.48 21.56
N THR A 252 -16.65 15.41 22.51
CA THR A 252 -17.35 16.68 22.27
C THR A 252 -16.46 17.54 21.38
N PRO A 253 -16.94 17.94 20.18
CA PRO A 253 -16.24 18.91 19.37
C PRO A 253 -16.03 20.20 20.17
N ASP A 254 -14.82 20.72 20.17
CA ASP A 254 -14.45 21.93 20.91
C ASP A 254 -13.49 22.77 20.06
N GLY A 255 -14.01 23.87 19.53
CA GLY A 255 -13.27 24.86 18.78
C GLY A 255 -12.92 26.10 19.60
N ASP A 256 -13.04 26.06 20.94
CA ASP A 256 -12.83 27.22 21.79
C ASP A 256 -11.38 27.72 21.70
N PRO A 257 -11.16 29.05 21.62
CA PRO A 257 -9.82 29.63 21.58
C PRO A 257 -8.91 29.23 22.76
N VAL A 258 -9.45 28.99 23.95
CA VAL A 258 -8.66 28.54 25.11
C VAL A 258 -8.19 27.11 24.86
N TRP A 259 -9.11 26.23 24.46
CA TRP A 259 -8.77 24.84 24.14
C TRP A 259 -7.79 24.73 22.98
N ALA A 260 -7.96 25.53 21.91
CA ALA A 260 -7.05 25.55 20.77
C ALA A 260 -5.61 25.84 21.19
N ARG A 261 -5.40 26.76 22.14
CA ARG A 261 -4.06 27.10 22.67
C ARG A 261 -3.46 25.94 23.47
N GLU A 262 -4.26 25.26 24.28
CA GLU A 262 -3.78 24.09 25.02
C GLU A 262 -3.46 22.92 24.09
N ALA A 263 -4.31 22.68 23.10
CA ALA A 263 -4.18 21.58 22.17
C ALA A 263 -2.90 21.68 21.32
N ILE A 264 -2.56 22.87 20.82
CA ILE A 264 -1.33 23.03 20.02
C ILE A 264 -0.07 22.75 20.86
N GLU A 265 0.02 23.24 22.10
CA GLU A 265 1.16 22.95 22.97
C GLU A 265 1.31 21.45 23.24
N ARG A 266 0.18 20.76 23.41
CA ARG A 266 0.17 19.30 23.60
C ARG A 266 0.65 18.57 22.35
N SER A 267 0.15 18.91 21.17
CA SER A 267 0.60 18.32 19.91
C SER A 267 2.09 18.53 19.69
N LEU A 268 2.59 19.77 19.83
CA LEU A 268 4.02 20.10 19.69
C LEU A 268 4.90 19.28 20.65
N LYS A 269 4.47 19.17 21.92
CA LYS A 269 5.18 18.37 22.92
C LYS A 269 5.22 16.87 22.57
N ARG A 270 4.11 16.29 22.12
CA ARG A 270 4.02 14.87 21.75
C ARG A 270 4.85 14.54 20.53
N LEU A 271 4.77 15.41 19.52
CA LEU A 271 5.54 15.31 18.28
C LEU A 271 7.02 15.63 18.51
N GLY A 272 7.39 16.29 19.61
CA GLY A 272 8.77 16.67 19.90
C GLY A 272 9.33 17.67 18.89
N THR A 273 8.49 18.60 18.43
CA THR A 273 8.82 19.63 17.42
C THR A 273 8.28 20.99 17.89
N ASP A 274 8.84 22.07 17.38
CA ASP A 274 8.43 23.46 17.65
C ASP A 274 7.46 24.02 16.60
N HIS A 275 7.34 23.35 15.46
CA HIS A 275 6.48 23.75 14.34
C HIS A 275 5.67 22.58 13.75
N ILE A 276 4.51 22.92 13.19
CA ILE A 276 3.59 22.05 12.43
C ILE A 276 3.35 22.70 11.06
N ASP A 277 3.39 21.92 9.98
CA ASP A 277 3.19 22.49 8.63
C ASP A 277 1.73 22.83 8.37
N LEU A 278 0.81 21.97 8.82
CA LEU A 278 -0.62 22.16 8.63
C LEU A 278 -1.40 21.76 9.87
N TYR A 279 -2.14 22.71 10.44
CA TYR A 279 -2.94 22.46 11.64
C TYR A 279 -4.43 22.60 11.36
N TYR A 280 -5.19 21.56 11.67
CA TYR A 280 -6.62 21.53 11.42
C TYR A 280 -7.45 21.73 12.68
N LEU A 281 -8.57 22.42 12.53
CA LEU A 281 -9.75 22.15 13.37
C LEU A 281 -10.46 20.90 12.81
N HIS A 282 -10.40 19.80 13.56
CA HIS A 282 -10.81 18.45 13.16
C HIS A 282 -12.33 18.32 13.05
N ARG A 283 -13.06 18.93 13.98
CA ARG A 283 -14.52 19.09 13.94
C ARG A 283 -14.85 20.44 14.57
N PRO A 284 -15.60 21.31 13.88
CA PRO A 284 -16.02 22.56 14.48
C PRO A 284 -17.12 22.31 15.53
N ASP A 285 -17.07 23.08 16.61
CA ASP A 285 -18.17 23.14 17.57
C ASP A 285 -19.32 23.98 16.99
N HIS A 286 -20.53 23.43 16.94
CA HIS A 286 -21.75 24.15 16.56
C HIS A 286 -22.18 25.26 17.51
N THR A 287 -21.58 25.40 18.69
CA THR A 287 -21.93 26.48 19.62
C THR A 287 -21.00 27.68 19.51
N ILE A 288 -19.89 27.55 18.78
CA ILE A 288 -18.83 28.55 18.70
C ILE A 288 -18.75 29.09 17.27
N PRO A 289 -18.83 30.41 17.05
CA PRO A 289 -18.59 31.00 15.74
C PRO A 289 -17.21 30.64 15.21
N ILE A 290 -17.13 30.14 13.97
CA ILE A 290 -15.87 29.69 13.38
C ILE A 290 -14.79 30.78 13.35
N GLU A 291 -15.20 32.04 13.27
CA GLU A 291 -14.31 33.20 13.30
C GLU A 291 -13.48 33.25 14.57
N LYS A 292 -14.05 32.87 15.73
CA LYS A 292 -13.32 32.84 17.01
C LYS A 292 -12.24 31.77 16.99
N SER A 293 -12.58 30.57 16.53
CA SER A 293 -11.64 29.46 16.42
C SER A 293 -10.50 29.79 15.46
N VAL A 294 -10.83 30.30 14.27
CA VAL A 294 -9.83 30.61 13.23
C VAL A 294 -8.97 31.80 13.61
N ALA A 295 -9.51 32.82 14.29
CA ALA A 295 -8.70 33.91 14.83
C ALA A 295 -7.66 33.40 15.84
N ALA A 296 -8.04 32.46 16.72
CA ALA A 296 -7.09 31.83 17.62
C ALA A 296 -6.01 31.02 16.87
N MET A 297 -6.41 30.26 15.85
CA MET A 297 -5.48 29.51 15.01
C MET A 297 -4.52 30.42 14.23
N ALA A 298 -4.97 31.59 13.77
CA ALA A 298 -4.15 32.58 13.07
C ALA A 298 -3.03 33.13 13.96
N GLU A 299 -3.23 33.23 15.27
CA GLU A 299 -2.16 33.61 16.20
C GLU A 299 -1.05 32.54 16.27
N PHE A 300 -1.35 31.26 16.02
CA PHE A 300 -0.32 30.22 15.94
C PHE A 300 0.54 30.35 14.69
N VAL A 301 -0.06 30.81 13.59
CA VAL A 301 0.66 31.13 12.35
C VAL A 301 1.57 32.33 12.58
N LYS A 302 1.06 33.40 13.18
CA LYS A 302 1.84 34.59 13.53
C LYS A 302 3.00 34.28 14.48
N ALA A 303 2.81 33.34 15.39
CA ALA A 303 3.85 32.86 16.32
C ALA A 303 4.86 31.89 15.67
N GLY A 304 4.69 31.51 14.39
CA GLY A 304 5.57 30.59 13.69
C GLY A 304 5.40 29.11 14.08
N LYS A 305 4.40 28.77 14.91
CA LYS A 305 4.12 27.39 15.35
C LYS A 305 3.41 26.57 14.29
N VAL A 306 2.67 27.24 13.41
CA VAL A 306 1.91 26.60 12.33
C VAL A 306 2.19 27.33 11.02
N LYS A 307 2.39 26.59 9.92
CA LYS A 307 2.59 27.23 8.61
C LYS A 307 1.26 27.48 7.87
N TYR A 308 0.35 26.52 7.88
CA TYR A 308 -0.95 26.62 7.21
C TYR A 308 -2.10 26.17 8.10
N LEU A 309 -3.28 26.73 7.86
CA LEU A 309 -4.51 26.33 8.53
C LEU A 309 -5.36 25.44 7.63
N GLY A 310 -5.92 24.39 8.22
CA GLY A 310 -6.90 23.51 7.59
C GLY A 310 -8.19 23.44 8.41
N LEU A 311 -9.27 23.04 7.76
CA LEU A 311 -10.53 22.69 8.44
C LEU A 311 -10.94 21.29 8.01
N SER A 312 -11.72 20.61 8.85
CA SER A 312 -12.26 19.30 8.52
C SER A 312 -13.76 19.31 8.71
N GLU A 313 -14.47 18.83 7.69
CA GLU A 313 -15.91 18.56 7.74
C GLU A 313 -16.77 19.77 8.17
N VAL A 314 -16.41 20.94 7.64
CA VAL A 314 -17.17 22.19 7.74
C VAL A 314 -18.18 22.30 6.60
N SER A 315 -19.25 23.07 6.81
CA SER A 315 -20.16 23.48 5.74
C SER A 315 -19.50 24.47 4.77
N SER A 316 -20.13 24.69 3.62
CA SER A 316 -19.73 25.73 2.67
C SER A 316 -19.75 27.14 3.28
N ALA A 317 -20.77 27.47 4.08
CA ALA A 317 -20.90 28.80 4.68
C ALA A 317 -19.86 29.02 5.80
N THR A 318 -19.66 28.02 6.67
CA THR A 318 -18.57 28.01 7.66
C THR A 318 -17.21 28.18 6.98
N LEU A 319 -16.93 27.48 5.87
CA LEU A 319 -15.65 27.58 5.16
C LEU A 319 -15.39 29.00 4.65
N ARG A 320 -16.39 29.67 4.05
CA ARG A 320 -16.24 31.07 3.58
C ARG A 320 -15.92 32.02 4.72
N ARG A 321 -16.65 31.90 5.82
CA ARG A 321 -16.48 32.75 7.00
C ARG A 321 -15.12 32.56 7.64
N ALA A 322 -14.68 31.31 7.79
CA ALA A 322 -13.33 30.99 8.24
C ALA A 322 -12.26 31.62 7.34
N HIS A 323 -12.36 31.42 6.02
CA HIS A 323 -11.39 31.91 5.05
C HIS A 323 -11.31 33.45 5.02
N ALA A 324 -12.40 34.14 5.35
CA ALA A 324 -12.41 35.60 5.48
C ALA A 324 -11.61 36.10 6.70
N VAL A 325 -11.45 35.29 7.75
CA VAL A 325 -10.63 35.63 8.94
C VAL A 325 -9.15 35.36 8.70
N HIS A 326 -8.84 34.18 8.15
CA HIS A 326 -7.48 33.81 7.76
C HIS A 326 -7.52 32.82 6.60
N PRO A 327 -6.61 32.90 5.60
CA PRO A 327 -6.59 31.97 4.48
C PRO A 327 -6.54 30.51 4.94
N ILE A 328 -7.59 29.76 4.64
CA ILE A 328 -7.64 28.30 4.85
C ILE A 328 -7.00 27.64 3.64
N ALA A 329 -5.95 26.84 3.85
CA ALA A 329 -5.22 26.20 2.77
C ALA A 329 -5.94 24.94 2.26
N VAL A 330 -6.58 24.20 3.17
CA VAL A 330 -7.25 22.94 2.84
C VAL A 330 -8.56 22.75 3.61
N VAL A 331 -9.47 21.97 3.01
CA VAL A 331 -10.56 21.30 3.72
C VAL A 331 -10.38 19.78 3.60
N GLN A 332 -10.39 19.09 4.73
CA GLN A 332 -10.32 17.63 4.79
C GLN A 332 -11.73 17.04 4.92
N VAL A 333 -12.05 16.06 4.09
CA VAL A 333 -13.40 15.47 3.96
C VAL A 333 -13.32 14.05 3.40
N GLU A 334 -14.32 13.21 3.66
CA GLU A 334 -14.40 11.89 3.03
C GLU A 334 -14.75 12.05 1.55
N TYR A 335 -13.93 11.48 0.67
CA TYR A 335 -14.19 11.53 -0.76
C TYR A 335 -13.61 10.32 -1.48
N SER A 336 -14.45 9.64 -2.25
CA SER A 336 -14.10 8.49 -3.09
C SER A 336 -15.27 8.15 -4.02
N PRO A 337 -15.14 7.20 -4.96
CA PRO A 337 -16.30 6.62 -5.65
C PRO A 337 -17.39 6.05 -4.71
N PHE A 338 -17.07 5.81 -3.43
CA PHE A 338 -18.04 5.39 -2.42
C PHE A 338 -18.78 6.57 -1.75
N THR A 339 -18.28 7.79 -1.91
CA THR A 339 -18.73 8.98 -1.17
C THR A 339 -18.46 10.23 -2.01
N LEU A 340 -19.52 10.76 -2.61
CA LEU A 340 -19.48 11.90 -3.53
C LEU A 340 -20.15 13.16 -2.94
N ASP A 341 -20.47 13.16 -1.64
CA ASP A 341 -21.34 14.16 -0.99
C ASP A 341 -20.93 15.62 -1.26
N ILE A 342 -19.63 15.91 -1.32
CA ILE A 342 -19.11 17.27 -1.52
C ILE A 342 -19.46 17.88 -2.89
N GLU A 343 -19.82 17.04 -3.85
CA GLU A 343 -20.25 17.44 -5.19
C GLU A 343 -21.74 17.83 -5.22
N ASP A 344 -22.54 17.40 -4.24
CA ASP A 344 -23.98 17.70 -4.20
C ASP A 344 -24.18 19.23 -4.09
N PRO A 345 -24.96 19.86 -4.99
CA PRO A 345 -25.25 21.29 -4.93
C PRO A 345 -25.84 21.78 -3.60
N LYS A 346 -26.50 20.91 -2.82
CA LYS A 346 -27.04 21.22 -1.49
C LYS A 346 -25.95 21.36 -0.44
N ILE A 347 -24.87 20.58 -0.56
CA ILE A 347 -23.70 20.67 0.32
C ILE A 347 -22.74 21.76 -0.20
N GLY A 348 -22.47 21.76 -1.51
CA GLY A 348 -21.77 22.81 -2.24
C GLY A 348 -20.28 22.97 -1.87
N LEU A 349 -19.71 22.05 -1.09
CA LEU A 349 -18.39 22.23 -0.48
C LEU A 349 -17.28 22.25 -1.54
N LEU A 350 -17.33 21.37 -2.54
CA LEU A 350 -16.33 21.34 -3.61
C LEU A 350 -16.34 22.65 -4.41
N LYS A 351 -17.54 23.15 -4.75
CA LYS A 351 -17.69 24.43 -5.47
C LYS A 351 -17.08 25.57 -4.65
N THR A 352 -17.44 25.65 -3.37
CA THR A 352 -16.92 26.68 -2.46
C THR A 352 -15.40 26.60 -2.28
N ALA A 353 -14.85 25.39 -2.11
CA ALA A 353 -13.41 25.21 -1.99
C ALA A 353 -12.66 25.72 -3.22
N ARG A 354 -13.15 25.41 -4.42
CA ARG A 354 -12.56 25.89 -5.69
C ARG A 354 -12.64 27.40 -5.84
N GLU A 355 -13.77 28.02 -5.50
CA GLU A 355 -13.92 29.48 -5.53
C GLU A 355 -12.94 30.20 -4.60
N LEU A 356 -12.61 29.58 -3.46
CA LEU A 356 -11.67 30.13 -2.47
C LEU A 356 -10.21 29.70 -2.70
N GLY A 357 -9.93 28.83 -3.69
CA GLY A 357 -8.60 28.25 -3.91
C GLY A 357 -8.15 27.23 -2.85
N VAL A 358 -9.09 26.74 -2.02
CA VAL A 358 -8.87 25.75 -0.95
C VAL A 358 -8.72 24.36 -1.55
N LYS A 359 -7.71 23.59 -1.12
CA LYS A 359 -7.50 22.21 -1.57
C LYS A 359 -8.40 21.23 -0.83
N ILE A 360 -8.73 20.12 -1.48
CA ILE A 360 -9.45 18.98 -0.90
C ILE A 360 -8.44 17.92 -0.46
N VAL A 361 -8.39 17.64 0.84
CA VAL A 361 -7.68 16.47 1.37
C VAL A 361 -8.69 15.34 1.58
N ALA A 362 -8.59 14.29 0.78
CA ALA A 362 -9.55 13.18 0.80
C ALA A 362 -9.13 12.13 1.83
N TYR A 363 -9.85 12.07 2.96
CA TYR A 363 -9.69 10.99 3.93
C TYR A 363 -10.57 9.78 3.56
N SER A 364 -10.23 8.60 4.10
CA SER A 364 -10.86 7.32 3.73
C SER A 364 -11.01 7.11 2.20
N PRO A 365 -10.00 7.44 1.38
CA PRO A 365 -10.17 7.47 -0.08
C PRO A 365 -10.42 6.10 -0.71
N LEU A 366 -10.27 5.01 0.05
CA LEU A 366 -10.55 3.63 -0.35
C LEU A 366 -11.84 3.07 0.28
N GLY A 367 -12.75 3.93 0.76
CA GLY A 367 -13.95 3.52 1.49
C GLY A 367 -13.59 2.70 2.72
N ARG A 368 -12.58 3.13 3.49
CA ARG A 368 -12.06 2.42 4.67
C ARG A 368 -11.62 0.98 4.38
N GLY A 369 -11.09 0.77 3.17
CA GLY A 369 -10.58 -0.50 2.67
C GLY A 369 -11.60 -1.30 1.85
N LEU A 370 -12.86 -0.92 1.82
CA LEU A 370 -13.90 -1.63 1.07
C LEU A 370 -13.68 -1.61 -0.44
N LEU A 371 -13.23 -0.49 -0.99
CA LEU A 371 -13.00 -0.35 -2.44
C LEU A 371 -11.79 -1.14 -2.96
N THR A 372 -11.07 -1.83 -2.07
CA THR A 372 -10.02 -2.79 -2.46
C THR A 372 -10.59 -4.17 -2.83
N GLY A 373 -11.85 -4.45 -2.47
CA GLY A 373 -12.47 -5.77 -2.66
C GLY A 373 -11.97 -6.86 -1.70
N GLN A 374 -11.14 -6.50 -0.72
CA GLN A 374 -10.54 -7.45 0.23
C GLN A 374 -11.59 -8.07 1.17
N TYR A 375 -12.58 -7.29 1.60
CA TYR A 375 -13.60 -7.73 2.55
C TYR A 375 -14.78 -8.36 1.82
N LYS A 376 -15.36 -9.43 2.37
CA LYS A 376 -16.56 -10.10 1.81
C LYS A 376 -17.85 -9.82 2.58
N GLY A 377 -17.75 -9.35 3.81
CA GLY A 377 -18.88 -8.95 4.64
C GLY A 377 -18.41 -8.23 5.91
N PRO A 378 -19.34 -7.60 6.66
CA PRO A 378 -19.01 -6.91 7.91
C PRO A 378 -18.50 -7.89 9.00
N GLU A 379 -18.78 -9.19 8.87
CA GLU A 379 -18.28 -10.23 9.76
C GLU A 379 -16.77 -10.42 9.72
N GLU A 380 -16.08 -9.96 8.67
CA GLU A 380 -14.62 -10.05 8.55
C GLU A 380 -13.88 -8.95 9.33
N PHE A 381 -14.58 -7.93 9.83
CA PHE A 381 -13.99 -6.94 10.72
C PHE A 381 -13.78 -7.53 12.13
N SER A 382 -12.77 -7.07 12.87
CA SER A 382 -12.61 -7.47 14.27
C SER A 382 -13.81 -6.98 15.11
N ALA A 383 -14.04 -7.61 16.27
CA ALA A 383 -15.21 -7.30 17.11
C ALA A 383 -15.23 -5.85 17.61
N ASP A 384 -14.07 -5.23 17.75
CA ASP A 384 -13.82 -3.86 18.20
C ASP A 384 -13.66 -2.84 17.04
N ASP A 385 -13.85 -3.28 15.80
CA ASP A 385 -13.67 -2.43 14.62
C ASP A 385 -14.86 -1.47 14.44
N PHE A 386 -14.57 -0.16 14.45
CA PHE A 386 -15.57 0.89 14.28
C PHE A 386 -16.37 0.76 12.96
N ARG A 387 -15.82 0.10 11.94
CA ARG A 387 -16.52 -0.14 10.66
C ARG A 387 -17.79 -0.97 10.82
N ARG A 388 -17.91 -1.76 11.91
CA ARG A 388 -19.12 -2.51 12.24
C ARG A 388 -20.32 -1.62 12.59
N ASP A 389 -20.05 -0.39 13.05
CA ASP A 389 -21.09 0.55 13.48
C ASP A 389 -21.51 1.51 12.37
N ILE A 390 -20.88 1.46 11.19
CA ILE A 390 -21.17 2.35 10.06
C ILE A 390 -22.41 1.82 9.31
N PRO A 391 -23.52 2.59 9.24
CA PRO A 391 -24.75 2.12 8.59
C PRO A 391 -24.54 1.71 7.12
N LYS A 392 -23.74 2.47 6.36
CA LYS A 392 -23.38 2.12 4.97
C LYS A 392 -22.67 0.76 4.82
N PHE A 393 -22.12 0.20 5.89
CA PHE A 393 -21.34 -1.03 5.87
C PHE A 393 -22.16 -2.23 6.37
N SER A 394 -23.48 -2.07 6.47
CA SER A 394 -24.39 -3.15 6.86
C SER A 394 -24.31 -4.34 5.91
N LYS A 395 -24.82 -5.48 6.38
CA LYS A 395 -24.87 -6.73 5.62
C LYS A 395 -25.68 -6.58 4.33
N GLU A 396 -26.75 -5.77 4.37
CA GLU A 396 -27.66 -5.49 3.26
C GLU A 396 -26.96 -4.66 2.18
N ASN A 397 -26.06 -3.76 2.58
CA ASN A 397 -25.31 -2.89 1.67
C ASN A 397 -24.09 -3.58 1.05
N PHE A 398 -23.50 -4.57 1.73
CA PHE A 398 -22.24 -5.19 1.31
C PHE A 398 -22.23 -5.74 -0.13
N PRO A 399 -23.29 -6.38 -0.66
CA PRO A 399 -23.34 -6.79 -2.07
C PRO A 399 -23.14 -5.63 -3.05
N LYS A 400 -23.69 -4.44 -2.76
CA LYS A 400 -23.52 -3.23 -3.57
C LYS A 400 -22.07 -2.73 -3.50
N VAL A 401 -21.47 -2.76 -2.31
CA VAL A 401 -20.05 -2.41 -2.09
C VAL A 401 -19.12 -3.33 -2.87
N LEU A 402 -19.38 -4.64 -2.83
CA LEU A 402 -18.62 -5.65 -3.56
C LEU A 402 -18.74 -5.47 -5.08
N LYS A 403 -19.95 -5.15 -5.57
CA LYS A 403 -20.15 -4.84 -6.99
C LYS A 403 -19.30 -3.64 -7.41
N LEU A 404 -19.32 -2.55 -6.64
CA LEU A 404 -18.51 -1.37 -6.93
C LEU A 404 -17.01 -1.71 -6.96
N ALA A 405 -16.49 -2.41 -5.96
CA ALA A 405 -15.09 -2.84 -5.95
C ALA A 405 -14.74 -3.74 -7.15
N ALA A 406 -15.63 -4.65 -7.54
CA ALA A 406 -15.45 -5.51 -8.71
C ALA A 406 -15.46 -4.72 -10.03
N ASP A 407 -16.33 -3.72 -10.16
CA ASP A 407 -16.39 -2.86 -11.33
C ASP A 407 -15.11 -2.00 -11.45
N LEU A 408 -14.58 -1.49 -10.33
CA LEU A 408 -13.25 -0.85 -10.31
C LEU A 408 -12.13 -1.83 -10.69
N GLN A 409 -12.20 -3.08 -10.23
CA GLN A 409 -11.22 -4.10 -10.58
C GLN A 409 -11.20 -4.41 -12.08
N LYS A 410 -12.36 -4.46 -12.75
CA LYS A 410 -12.45 -4.65 -14.22
C LYS A 410 -11.78 -3.53 -15.00
N ILE A 411 -11.87 -2.29 -14.51
CA ILE A 411 -11.13 -1.16 -15.08
C ILE A 411 -9.62 -1.36 -14.82
N GLY A 412 -9.24 -1.72 -13.60
CA GLY A 412 -7.86 -1.95 -13.21
C GLY A 412 -7.14 -3.03 -14.03
N GLU A 413 -7.84 -4.10 -14.40
CA GLU A 413 -7.31 -5.16 -15.26
C GLU A 413 -6.78 -4.65 -16.60
N ARG A 414 -7.37 -3.58 -17.15
CA ARG A 414 -6.93 -2.95 -18.42
C ARG A 414 -5.59 -2.20 -18.26
N HIS A 415 -5.25 -1.82 -17.02
CA HIS A 415 -4.05 -1.06 -16.66
C HIS A 415 -3.02 -1.91 -15.90
N GLY A 416 -3.32 -3.18 -15.61
CA GLY A 416 -2.51 -3.99 -14.70
C GLY A 416 -2.51 -3.47 -13.26
N ALA A 417 -3.60 -2.81 -12.84
CA ALA A 417 -3.76 -2.14 -11.56
C ALA A 417 -4.82 -2.81 -10.68
N THR A 418 -4.77 -2.57 -9.36
CA THR A 418 -5.80 -3.01 -8.42
C THR A 418 -7.01 -2.06 -8.40
N ALA A 419 -8.15 -2.51 -7.89
CA ALA A 419 -9.31 -1.65 -7.64
C ALA A 419 -8.96 -0.42 -6.77
N GLY A 420 -8.09 -0.61 -5.75
CA GLY A 420 -7.63 0.49 -4.90
C GLY A 420 -6.80 1.52 -5.66
N GLN A 421 -5.94 1.08 -6.58
CA GLN A 421 -5.17 1.98 -7.44
C GLN A 421 -6.05 2.76 -8.41
N VAL A 422 -7.06 2.11 -9.01
CA VAL A 422 -8.06 2.79 -9.86
C VAL A 422 -8.80 3.85 -9.07
N CYS A 423 -9.21 3.53 -7.83
CA CYS A 423 -9.89 4.46 -6.94
C CYS A 423 -9.05 5.72 -6.65
N LEU A 424 -7.79 5.54 -6.25
CA LEU A 424 -6.88 6.65 -5.97
C LEU A 424 -6.55 7.46 -7.23
N ALA A 425 -6.32 6.80 -8.36
CA ALA A 425 -6.08 7.45 -9.65
C ALA A 425 -7.29 8.28 -10.09
N TRP A 426 -8.52 7.79 -9.86
CA TRP A 426 -9.74 8.54 -10.12
C TRP A 426 -9.85 9.78 -9.24
N ILE A 427 -9.52 9.70 -7.95
CA ILE A 427 -9.50 10.87 -7.04
C ILE A 427 -8.48 11.91 -7.53
N LEU A 428 -7.26 11.47 -7.87
CA LEU A 428 -6.22 12.36 -8.40
C LEU A 428 -6.63 13.05 -9.71
N ALA A 429 -7.46 12.40 -10.52
CA ALA A 429 -7.96 12.93 -11.78
C ALA A 429 -9.06 13.99 -11.61
N GLN A 430 -9.59 14.22 -10.40
CA GLN A 430 -10.57 15.28 -10.16
C GLN A 430 -9.97 16.68 -10.20
N GLY A 431 -8.65 16.79 -10.07
CA GLY A 431 -7.88 18.01 -10.26
C GLY A 431 -6.64 18.09 -9.36
N ASP A 432 -5.77 19.07 -9.62
CA ASP A 432 -4.60 19.37 -8.79
C ASP A 432 -4.97 19.94 -7.40
N ASP A 433 -6.25 20.19 -7.17
CA ASP A 433 -6.86 20.53 -5.89
C ASP A 433 -7.16 19.31 -5.00
N PHE A 434 -7.00 18.06 -5.48
CA PHE A 434 -7.24 16.85 -4.70
C PHE A 434 -5.95 16.17 -4.22
N ILE A 435 -5.90 15.84 -2.92
CA ILE A 435 -4.80 15.14 -2.26
C ILE A 435 -5.36 14.00 -1.39
N PRO A 436 -5.43 12.75 -1.87
CA PRO A 436 -5.83 11.61 -1.04
C PRO A 436 -4.75 11.23 -0.03
N ILE A 437 -5.19 10.83 1.17
CA ILE A 437 -4.31 10.38 2.27
C ILE A 437 -4.64 8.94 2.71
N PRO A 438 -4.49 7.92 1.85
CA PRO A 438 -4.77 6.54 2.22
C PRO A 438 -3.86 6.09 3.37
N GLY A 439 -4.45 5.57 4.43
CA GLY A 439 -3.73 4.97 5.55
C GLY A 439 -3.46 3.49 5.34
N THR A 440 -2.35 3.00 5.87
CA THR A 440 -2.01 1.57 5.91
C THR A 440 -1.03 1.26 7.03
N ARG A 441 -1.04 -0.01 7.46
CA ARG A 441 -0.10 -0.61 8.42
C ARG A 441 0.88 -1.57 7.75
N HIS A 442 0.76 -1.77 6.44
CA HIS A 442 1.53 -2.77 5.71
C HIS A 442 2.23 -2.12 4.52
N ILE A 443 3.53 -2.38 4.40
CA ILE A 443 4.40 -1.85 3.33
C ILE A 443 3.87 -2.25 1.95
N LYS A 444 3.34 -3.47 1.79
CA LYS A 444 2.73 -3.91 0.52
C LYS A 444 1.63 -2.96 0.04
N TYR A 445 0.73 -2.54 0.94
CA TYR A 445 -0.37 -1.64 0.56
C TYR A 445 0.12 -0.19 0.43
N LEU A 446 1.21 0.18 1.11
CA LEU A 446 1.88 1.46 0.85
C LEU A 446 2.38 1.52 -0.59
N ASP A 447 3.12 0.49 -1.03
CA ASP A 447 3.63 0.39 -2.41
C ASP A 447 2.48 0.40 -3.43
N GLU A 448 1.39 -0.32 -3.13
CA GLU A 448 0.18 -0.33 -3.96
C GLU A 448 -0.45 1.06 -4.06
N ASN A 449 -0.68 1.73 -2.93
CA ASN A 449 -1.29 3.06 -2.86
C ASN A 449 -0.47 4.10 -3.63
N LEU A 450 0.85 4.13 -3.43
CA LEU A 450 1.75 5.04 -4.14
C LEU A 450 1.80 4.72 -5.63
N GLY A 451 1.74 3.44 -6.01
CA GLY A 451 1.69 3.01 -7.40
C GLY A 451 0.50 3.54 -8.19
N ALA A 452 -0.56 4.01 -7.53
CA ALA A 452 -1.73 4.60 -8.18
C ALA A 452 -1.39 5.83 -9.05
N VAL A 453 -0.31 6.56 -8.75
CA VAL A 453 0.12 7.72 -9.57
C VAL A 453 0.49 7.35 -11.01
N ASN A 454 0.81 6.08 -11.25
CA ASN A 454 1.18 5.53 -12.55
C ASN A 454 -0.03 5.07 -13.37
N VAL A 455 -1.23 4.99 -12.77
CA VAL A 455 -2.45 4.62 -13.46
C VAL A 455 -3.04 5.85 -14.14
N LYS A 456 -3.16 5.82 -15.47
CA LYS A 456 -3.70 6.92 -16.28
C LYS A 456 -5.05 6.50 -16.87
N LEU A 457 -6.12 6.86 -16.17
CA LEU A 457 -7.48 6.60 -16.63
C LEU A 457 -7.85 7.53 -17.79
N SER A 458 -8.43 6.97 -18.85
CA SER A 458 -9.00 7.74 -19.95
C SER A 458 -10.28 8.48 -19.51
N PRO A 459 -10.73 9.53 -20.23
CA PRO A 459 -12.00 10.20 -19.92
C PRO A 459 -13.20 9.25 -19.87
N ALA A 460 -13.23 8.24 -20.73
CA ALA A 460 -14.29 7.22 -20.74
C ALA A 460 -14.25 6.34 -19.47
N GLU A 461 -13.07 6.00 -18.97
CA GLU A 461 -12.91 5.21 -17.74
C GLU A 461 -13.22 6.04 -16.49
N LEU A 462 -12.92 7.34 -16.50
CA LEU A 462 -13.32 8.26 -15.42
C LEU A 462 -14.84 8.31 -15.28
N GLU A 463 -15.56 8.37 -16.40
CA GLU A 463 -17.02 8.29 -16.43
C GLU A 463 -17.55 6.90 -16.11
N GLU A 464 -16.83 5.83 -16.46
CA GLU A 464 -17.17 4.46 -16.06
C GLU A 464 -17.12 4.29 -14.54
N VAL A 465 -16.07 4.80 -13.88
CA VAL A 465 -15.99 4.83 -12.40
C VAL A 465 -17.15 5.64 -11.81
N ARG A 466 -17.44 6.81 -12.38
CA ARG A 466 -18.52 7.68 -11.90
C ARG A 466 -19.89 7.00 -12.03
N ARG A 467 -20.14 6.30 -13.13
CA ARG A 467 -21.37 5.52 -13.32
C ARG A 467 -21.45 4.39 -12.30
N ALA A 468 -20.38 3.62 -12.11
CA ALA A 468 -20.34 2.54 -11.12
C ALA A 468 -20.62 3.06 -9.69
N ALA A 469 -20.05 4.21 -9.32
CA ALA A 469 -20.30 4.88 -8.04
C ALA A 469 -21.79 5.22 -7.84
N ARG A 470 -22.43 5.80 -8.85
CA ARG A 470 -23.86 6.17 -8.80
C ARG A 470 -24.78 4.96 -8.77
N GLU A 471 -24.46 3.93 -9.55
CA GLU A 471 -25.24 2.68 -9.59
C GLU A 471 -25.13 1.85 -8.31
N ALA A 472 -24.04 1.99 -7.55
CA ALA A 472 -23.86 1.27 -6.30
C ALA A 472 -24.94 1.67 -5.28
N ASP A 473 -25.36 2.93 -5.27
CA ASP A 473 -26.47 3.47 -4.46
C ASP A 473 -26.54 2.88 -3.04
N VAL A 474 -25.44 3.04 -2.29
CA VAL A 474 -25.30 2.48 -0.94
C VAL A 474 -26.00 3.40 0.05
N GLU A 475 -27.13 2.93 0.57
CA GLU A 475 -27.99 3.67 1.49
C GLU A 475 -27.40 3.72 2.91
N GLY A 476 -27.83 4.73 3.67
CA GLY A 476 -27.44 4.94 5.06
C GLY A 476 -26.36 6.01 5.25
N ASP A 477 -26.08 6.32 6.51
CA ASP A 477 -25.14 7.37 6.91
C ASP A 477 -23.67 6.92 6.88
N ARG A 478 -22.76 7.88 6.70
CA ARG A 478 -21.29 7.66 6.74
C ARG A 478 -20.79 7.29 8.13
N TYR A 479 -21.54 7.66 9.15
CA TYR A 479 -21.22 7.47 10.55
C TYR A 479 -22.48 7.06 11.33
N PRO A 480 -22.33 6.41 12.50
CA PRO A 480 -23.44 6.17 13.40
C PRO A 480 -24.02 7.50 13.96
N PRO A 481 -25.26 7.47 14.47
CA PRO A 481 -25.87 8.61 15.17
C PRO A 481 -24.95 9.18 16.26
N GLY A 482 -24.96 10.50 16.42
CA GLY A 482 -24.06 11.24 17.31
C GLY A 482 -22.74 11.68 16.66
N ILE A 483 -22.22 10.95 15.66
CA ILE A 483 -21.03 11.35 14.89
C ILE A 483 -21.42 11.95 13.53
N GLN A 484 -22.49 11.43 12.91
CA GLN A 484 -23.01 11.88 11.62
C GLN A 484 -23.38 13.38 11.62
N GLU A 485 -23.84 13.92 12.74
CA GLU A 485 -24.23 15.31 12.89
C GLU A 485 -23.00 16.25 12.87
N GLY A 486 -21.80 15.70 13.06
CA GLY A 486 -20.53 16.42 12.98
C GLY A 486 -19.97 16.55 11.56
N LEU A 487 -20.68 16.09 10.53
CA LEU A 487 -20.29 16.24 9.12
C LEU A 487 -20.84 17.55 8.56
N PHE A 488 -20.12 18.16 7.62
CA PHE A 488 -20.52 19.41 6.95
C PHE A 488 -21.07 20.48 7.89
N ARG A 489 -20.40 20.66 9.03
CA ARG A 489 -20.96 21.35 10.18
C ARG A 489 -21.02 22.86 9.96
N GLU A 490 -22.21 23.42 10.18
CA GLU A 490 -22.44 24.86 10.26
C GLU A 490 -22.11 25.35 11.67
N THR A 491 -21.63 26.59 11.78
CA THR A 491 -21.39 27.28 13.06
C THR A 491 -22.21 28.56 13.12
N PRO A 492 -22.59 29.08 14.31
CA PRO A 492 -23.30 30.35 14.43
C PRO A 492 -22.45 31.49 13.87
N ALA A 493 -23.06 32.47 13.21
CA ALA A 493 -22.39 33.71 12.81
C ALA A 493 -21.83 34.47 14.01
N LEU A 494 -20.73 35.22 13.82
CA LEU A 494 -20.18 36.11 14.85
C LEU A 494 -21.14 37.26 15.18
#